data_AF-A0A132MYG2-F1
#
_entry.id   AF-A0A132MYG2-F1
#
_cell.length_a   1.000
_cell.length_b   1.000
_cell.length_c   1.000
_cell.angle_alpha   90.00
_cell.angle_beta   90.00
_cell.angle_gamma   90.00
#
_symmetry.space_group_name_H-M   'P 1'
#
loop_
_entity.id
_entity.type
_entity.pdbx_description
1 polymer ?
#
loop_
_entity_poly.entity_id
_entity_poly.type
_entity_poly.pdbx_seq_one_letter_code
_entity_poly.pdbx_strand_id
1 'polypeptide(L)'
;MAQALLDTVPPGTLVTGRLAAWLYGVLEPGTRDQMPLDVATRLGNGPHVRRSGVRASRRRLDEDDVVTCHGLLVTSPLRTCFDLIRSSGLVEGVAVADAFLHAGFFTQLQLVKYVGAHPGWRNVRRARQVALLAHPDAESPGETALRLVLVLAGLPEPCVNAPLFDERGRYLGRPDLLYLDPVFGIEYDGAYHDDEDVRRIDVLREQRFRDTGIPLLRYTAEDLQRRQHVIVDVVRSALRGDPTLLEEAAWPLARRVCFARSTLDAARETAARHQGRGQGAVDVASVRS
;
A
#
# COMPACT_ATOMS: atom_id res chain seq x y z
N MET A 1 -20.38 -11.74 10.22
CA MET A 1 -21.36 -11.03 9.35
C MET A 1 -21.08 -11.23 7.87
N ALA A 2 -19.82 -11.07 7.43
CA ALA A 2 -19.43 -11.45 6.08
C ALA A 2 -19.68 -12.95 5.79
N GLN A 3 -19.49 -13.84 6.78
CA GLN A 3 -19.95 -15.24 6.71
C GLN A 3 -21.45 -15.39 6.39
N ALA A 4 -22.31 -14.61 7.07
CA ALA A 4 -23.75 -14.63 6.81
C ALA A 4 -24.11 -14.10 5.41
N LEU A 5 -23.29 -13.21 4.83
CA LEU A 5 -23.38 -12.80 3.43
C LEU A 5 -23.03 -13.97 2.50
N LEU A 6 -21.98 -14.75 2.80
CA LEU A 6 -21.61 -15.94 2.02
C LEU A 6 -22.71 -17.00 2.03
N ASP A 7 -23.39 -17.19 3.15
CA ASP A 7 -24.51 -18.16 3.27
C ASP A 7 -25.72 -17.79 2.38
N THR A 8 -25.79 -16.53 1.92
CA THR A 8 -26.85 -16.06 1.00
C THR A 8 -26.44 -16.09 -0.47
N VAL A 9 -25.18 -16.41 -0.79
CA VAL A 9 -24.66 -16.46 -2.15
C VAL A 9 -25.12 -17.76 -2.81
N PRO A 10 -25.91 -17.71 -3.91
CA PRO A 10 -26.32 -18.93 -4.61
C PRO A 10 -25.10 -19.72 -5.12
N PRO A 11 -25.11 -21.07 -5.05
CA PRO A 11 -24.05 -21.89 -5.62
C PRO A 11 -23.76 -21.53 -7.08
N GLY A 12 -22.49 -21.45 -7.44
CA GLY A 12 -22.04 -21.05 -8.79
C GLY A 12 -22.05 -19.54 -9.06
N THR A 13 -22.40 -18.70 -8.07
CA THR A 13 -22.25 -17.25 -8.19
C THR A 13 -20.78 -16.85 -8.09
N LEU A 14 -20.33 -16.05 -9.04
CA LEU A 14 -18.98 -15.49 -9.04
C LEU A 14 -18.93 -14.20 -8.21
N VAL A 15 -18.17 -14.23 -7.12
CA VAL A 15 -17.90 -13.11 -6.21
C VAL A 15 -16.75 -12.26 -6.76
N THR A 16 -16.88 -10.94 -6.65
CA THR A 16 -15.91 -9.97 -7.20
C THR A 16 -15.70 -8.79 -6.26
N GLY A 17 -14.82 -7.86 -6.64
CA GLY A 17 -14.71 -6.55 -6.00
C GLY A 17 -14.21 -6.60 -4.56
N ARG A 18 -14.77 -5.75 -3.69
CA ARG A 18 -14.31 -5.63 -2.30
C ARG A 18 -14.57 -6.89 -1.47
N LEU A 19 -15.65 -7.62 -1.77
CA LEU A 19 -15.91 -8.89 -1.10
C LEU A 19 -14.90 -9.97 -1.49
N ALA A 20 -14.48 -10.03 -2.76
CA ALA A 20 -13.40 -10.92 -3.19
C ALA A 20 -12.08 -10.56 -2.48
N ALA A 21 -11.75 -9.28 -2.39
CA ALA A 21 -10.56 -8.82 -1.67
C ALA A 21 -10.62 -9.14 -0.16
N TRP A 22 -11.79 -9.03 0.47
CA TRP A 22 -11.99 -9.48 1.85
C TRP A 22 -11.80 -11.00 2.02
N LEU A 23 -12.31 -11.82 1.09
CA LEU A 23 -12.08 -13.27 1.09
C LEU A 23 -10.59 -13.64 0.97
N TYR A 24 -9.78 -12.79 0.34
CA TYR A 24 -8.33 -12.94 0.28
C TYR A 24 -7.60 -12.39 1.52
N GLY A 25 -8.32 -11.80 2.48
CA GLY A 25 -7.74 -11.22 3.70
C GLY A 25 -6.95 -9.93 3.46
N VAL A 26 -7.11 -9.25 2.32
CA VAL A 26 -6.34 -8.03 1.99
C VAL A 26 -7.09 -6.73 2.29
N LEU A 27 -8.41 -6.79 2.44
CA LEU A 27 -9.22 -5.63 2.80
C LEU A 27 -10.17 -6.00 3.93
N GLU A 28 -10.12 -5.23 5.02
CA GLU A 28 -11.11 -5.35 6.08
C GLU A 28 -12.46 -4.78 5.64
N PRO A 29 -13.58 -5.40 6.06
CA PRO A 29 -14.88 -4.80 5.88
C PRO A 29 -14.95 -3.59 6.82
N GLY A 30 -15.00 -2.38 6.26
CA GLY A 30 -15.16 -1.15 7.05
C GLY A 30 -16.40 -1.19 7.96
N THR A 31 -16.52 -0.20 8.84
CA THR A 31 -17.58 -0.13 9.86
C THR A 31 -18.99 -0.38 9.30
N ARG A 32 -19.49 -1.56 9.67
CA ARG A 32 -20.86 -2.03 9.91
C ARG A 32 -21.94 -2.01 8.82
N ASP A 33 -21.95 -1.20 7.75
CA ASP A 33 -23.20 -1.12 6.93
C ASP A 33 -23.14 -1.17 5.40
N GLN A 34 -21.98 -1.21 4.71
CA GLN A 34 -22.01 -1.09 3.23
C GLN A 34 -20.88 -1.84 2.50
N MET A 35 -20.73 -3.15 2.69
CA MET A 35 -20.03 -3.95 1.67
C MET A 35 -21.07 -4.68 0.82
N PRO A 36 -21.39 -4.16 -0.38
CA PRO A 36 -22.35 -4.84 -1.24
C PRO A 36 -21.81 -6.19 -1.67
N LEU A 37 -22.71 -7.14 -1.83
CA LEU A 37 -22.42 -8.41 -2.48
C LEU A 37 -22.13 -8.13 -3.97
N ASP A 38 -20.87 -7.86 -4.28
CA ASP A 38 -20.40 -7.62 -5.64
C ASP A 38 -20.31 -8.94 -6.40
N VAL A 39 -21.32 -9.26 -7.20
CA VAL A 39 -21.36 -10.48 -8.00
C VAL A 39 -21.16 -10.16 -9.48
N ALA A 40 -20.54 -11.08 -10.21
CA ALA A 40 -20.44 -10.98 -11.65
C ALA A 40 -20.99 -12.22 -12.35
N THR A 41 -21.47 -12.01 -13.56
CA THR A 41 -21.65 -13.08 -14.54
C THR A 41 -20.61 -12.90 -15.64
N ARG A 42 -20.06 -14.02 -16.17
CA ARG A 42 -19.24 -14.00 -17.39
C ARG A 42 -20.06 -13.40 -18.53
N LEU A 43 -19.43 -12.66 -19.44
CA LEU A 43 -20.13 -12.04 -20.58
C LEU A 43 -20.86 -13.12 -21.41
N GLY A 44 -22.19 -13.14 -21.32
CA GLY A 44 -23.10 -14.17 -21.84
C GLY A 44 -24.40 -14.17 -21.01
N ASN A 45 -25.49 -14.77 -21.52
CA ASN A 45 -26.87 -14.68 -21.00
C ASN A 45 -27.06 -15.13 -19.54
N GLY A 46 -26.64 -14.30 -18.57
CA GLY A 46 -26.93 -14.47 -17.15
C GLY A 46 -28.05 -13.53 -16.68
N PRO A 47 -28.93 -13.96 -15.75
CA PRO A 47 -30.06 -13.17 -15.29
C PRO A 47 -29.63 -11.85 -14.65
N HIS A 48 -30.40 -10.78 -14.89
CA HIS A 48 -30.27 -9.51 -14.16
C HIS A 48 -30.73 -9.71 -12.71
N VAL A 49 -29.80 -10.00 -11.79
CA VAL A 49 -30.11 -10.06 -10.35
C VAL A 49 -30.21 -8.63 -9.81
N ARG A 50 -31.43 -8.16 -9.52
CA ARG A 50 -31.68 -6.94 -8.75
C ARG A 50 -32.20 -7.34 -7.36
N ARG A 51 -31.33 -7.27 -6.36
CA ARG A 51 -31.67 -7.46 -4.93
C ARG A 51 -31.00 -6.37 -4.12
N SER A 52 -31.69 -5.90 -3.07
CA SER A 52 -31.09 -4.95 -2.12
C SER A 52 -29.81 -5.55 -1.53
N GLY A 53 -28.74 -4.78 -1.46
CA GLY A 53 -27.42 -5.26 -1.00
C GLY A 53 -26.59 -6.04 -2.03
N VAL A 54 -27.11 -6.31 -3.24
CA VAL A 54 -26.38 -7.03 -4.31
C VAL A 54 -26.06 -6.08 -5.46
N ARG A 55 -24.77 -5.98 -5.82
CA ARG A 55 -24.31 -5.27 -7.02
C ARG A 55 -23.90 -6.29 -8.07
N ALA A 56 -24.78 -6.52 -9.04
CA ALA A 56 -24.50 -7.39 -10.16
C ALA A 56 -23.81 -6.64 -11.31
N SER A 57 -22.75 -7.22 -11.86
CA SER A 57 -22.01 -6.70 -13.01
C SER A 57 -21.78 -7.77 -14.06
N ARG A 58 -21.70 -7.37 -15.34
CA ARG A 58 -21.24 -8.25 -16.42
C ARG A 58 -19.76 -7.98 -16.66
N ARG A 59 -18.93 -9.02 -16.65
CA ARG A 59 -17.48 -8.87 -16.82
C ARG A 59 -16.96 -9.78 -17.92
N ARG A 60 -16.06 -9.26 -18.75
CA ARG A 60 -15.22 -10.08 -19.63
C ARG A 60 -14.22 -10.76 -18.71
N LEU A 61 -14.20 -12.08 -18.67
CA LEU A 61 -13.39 -12.88 -17.74
C LEU A 61 -12.80 -14.03 -18.54
N ASP A 62 -11.49 -14.18 -18.46
CA ASP A 62 -10.80 -15.33 -19.00
C ASP A 62 -10.88 -16.51 -18.02
N GLU A 63 -10.41 -17.69 -18.42
CA GLU A 63 -10.47 -18.88 -17.55
C GLU A 63 -9.66 -18.67 -16.26
N ASP A 64 -8.47 -18.10 -16.36
CA ASP A 64 -7.56 -17.81 -15.24
C ASP A 64 -8.04 -16.66 -14.34
N ASP A 65 -9.08 -15.92 -14.76
CA ASP A 65 -9.65 -14.85 -13.95
C ASP A 65 -10.60 -15.37 -12.86
N VAL A 66 -10.95 -16.66 -12.87
CA VAL A 66 -11.89 -17.25 -11.93
C VAL A 66 -11.23 -18.40 -11.17
N VAL A 67 -11.26 -18.32 -9.84
CA VAL A 67 -10.72 -19.33 -8.94
C VAL A 67 -11.77 -19.74 -7.91
N THR A 68 -11.50 -20.83 -7.18
CA THR A 68 -12.30 -21.22 -6.03
C THR A 68 -11.63 -20.76 -4.74
N CYS A 69 -12.36 -20.04 -3.90
CA CYS A 69 -11.90 -19.58 -2.58
C CYS A 69 -13.03 -19.83 -1.57
N HIS A 70 -12.73 -20.52 -0.47
CA HIS A 70 -13.73 -20.93 0.53
C HIS A 70 -14.99 -21.62 -0.06
N GLY A 71 -14.82 -22.42 -1.11
CA GLY A 71 -15.93 -23.12 -1.80
C GLY A 71 -16.77 -22.26 -2.73
N LEU A 72 -16.43 -20.97 -2.92
CA LEU A 72 -17.11 -20.04 -3.81
C LEU A 72 -16.28 -19.75 -5.06
N LEU A 73 -16.96 -19.44 -6.17
CA LEU A 73 -16.28 -18.88 -7.34
C LEU A 73 -15.94 -17.42 -7.04
N VAL A 74 -14.68 -17.03 -7.22
CA VAL A 74 -14.18 -15.68 -6.94
C VAL A 74 -13.27 -15.24 -8.08
N THR A 75 -13.23 -13.94 -8.40
CA THR A 75 -12.19 -13.43 -9.30
C THR A 75 -10.81 -13.68 -8.72
N SER A 76 -9.83 -14.10 -9.53
CA SER A 76 -8.45 -14.32 -9.07
C SER A 76 -7.87 -13.08 -8.37
N PRO A 77 -6.85 -13.19 -7.50
CA PRO A 77 -6.31 -12.03 -6.78
C PRO A 77 -5.86 -10.91 -7.71
N LEU A 78 -5.15 -11.26 -8.79
CA LEU A 78 -4.68 -10.31 -9.80
C LEU A 78 -5.85 -9.63 -10.52
N ARG A 79 -6.89 -10.40 -10.87
CA ARG A 79 -8.11 -9.87 -11.49
C ARG A 79 -8.86 -8.94 -10.55
N THR A 80 -9.01 -9.34 -9.29
CA THR A 80 -9.71 -8.59 -8.24
C THR A 80 -9.01 -7.25 -8.00
N CYS A 81 -7.68 -7.27 -7.84
CA CYS A 81 -6.87 -6.06 -7.74
C CYS A 81 -7.09 -5.17 -8.99
N PHE A 82 -6.93 -5.71 -10.19
CA PHE A 82 -7.14 -4.96 -11.44
C PHE A 82 -8.55 -4.33 -11.53
N ASP A 83 -9.58 -5.07 -11.13
CA ASP A 83 -10.96 -4.59 -11.06
C ASP A 83 -11.13 -3.41 -10.10
N LEU A 84 -10.52 -3.47 -8.92
CA LEU A 84 -10.60 -2.44 -7.89
C LEU A 84 -9.81 -1.18 -8.26
N ILE A 85 -8.55 -1.32 -8.66
CA ILE A 85 -7.66 -0.17 -8.91
C ILE A 85 -8.13 0.72 -10.07
N ARG A 86 -8.85 0.16 -11.05
CA ARG A 86 -9.44 0.96 -12.14
C ARG A 86 -10.71 1.70 -11.73
N SER A 87 -11.37 1.27 -10.66
CA SER A 87 -12.57 1.92 -10.12
C SER A 87 -12.30 2.89 -8.97
N SER A 88 -11.14 2.80 -8.33
CA SER A 88 -10.74 3.66 -7.21
C SER A 88 -10.06 4.96 -7.64
N GLY A 89 -9.92 5.90 -6.71
CA GLY A 89 -8.98 7.03 -6.84
C GLY A 89 -7.53 6.55 -6.83
N LEU A 90 -6.57 7.41 -7.18
CA LEU A 90 -5.16 7.00 -7.29
C LEU A 90 -4.61 6.42 -5.97
N VAL A 91 -4.75 7.17 -4.87
CA VAL A 91 -4.22 6.77 -3.55
C VAL A 91 -4.86 5.48 -3.04
N GLU A 92 -6.20 5.39 -3.08
CA GLU A 92 -6.91 4.16 -2.70
C GLU A 92 -6.52 2.97 -3.61
N GLY A 93 -6.37 3.20 -4.91
CA GLY A 93 -5.96 2.17 -5.86
C GLY A 93 -4.56 1.63 -5.55
N VAL A 94 -3.59 2.51 -5.23
CA VAL A 94 -2.26 2.09 -4.80
C VAL A 94 -2.33 1.32 -3.50
N ALA A 95 -3.07 1.79 -2.48
CA ALA A 95 -3.21 1.07 -1.22
C ALA A 95 -3.81 -0.35 -1.41
N VAL A 96 -4.78 -0.50 -2.32
CA VAL A 96 -5.30 -1.83 -2.69
C VAL A 96 -4.23 -2.68 -3.34
N ALA A 97 -3.47 -2.13 -4.31
CA ALA A 97 -2.40 -2.89 -4.98
C ALA A 97 -1.31 -3.31 -3.99
N ASP A 98 -0.90 -2.41 -3.10
CA ASP A 98 0.11 -2.63 -2.06
C ASP A 98 -0.33 -3.77 -1.14
N ALA A 99 -1.59 -3.79 -0.67
CA ALA A 99 -2.11 -4.88 0.16
C ALA A 99 -2.04 -6.27 -0.52
N PHE A 100 -2.39 -6.36 -1.81
CA PHE A 100 -2.27 -7.62 -2.55
C PHE A 100 -0.82 -8.05 -2.80
N LEU A 101 0.08 -7.09 -3.06
CA LEU A 101 1.50 -7.32 -3.25
C LEU A 101 2.17 -7.78 -1.95
N HIS A 102 1.84 -7.11 -0.85
CA HIS A 102 2.33 -7.41 0.50
C HIS A 102 1.93 -8.80 0.95
N ALA A 103 0.67 -9.19 0.69
CA ALA A 103 0.18 -10.55 0.93
C ALA A 103 0.78 -11.62 0.00
N GLY A 104 1.59 -11.24 -0.98
CA GLY A 104 2.31 -12.17 -1.86
C GLY A 104 1.46 -12.86 -2.93
N PHE A 105 0.26 -12.35 -3.22
CA PHE A 105 -0.63 -12.96 -4.22
C PHE A 105 -0.09 -12.89 -5.65
N PHE A 106 0.68 -11.86 -5.95
CA PHE A 106 1.37 -11.68 -7.22
C PHE A 106 2.54 -10.71 -7.05
N THR A 107 3.39 -10.65 -8.06
CA THR A 107 4.49 -9.70 -8.16
C THR A 107 4.08 -8.42 -8.88
N GLN A 108 4.79 -7.33 -8.65
CA GLN A 108 4.57 -6.06 -9.36
C GLN A 108 4.72 -6.23 -10.88
N LEU A 109 5.64 -7.08 -11.34
CA LEU A 109 5.79 -7.39 -12.76
C LEU A 109 4.54 -8.06 -13.34
N GLN A 110 3.90 -8.98 -12.60
CA GLN A 110 2.64 -9.59 -13.03
C GLN A 110 1.52 -8.55 -13.11
N LEU A 111 1.43 -7.63 -12.15
CA LEU A 111 0.46 -6.53 -12.18
C LEU A 111 0.65 -5.63 -13.41
N VAL A 112 1.88 -5.17 -13.66
CA VAL A 112 2.19 -4.33 -14.82
C VAL A 112 1.87 -5.05 -16.14
N LYS A 113 2.26 -6.32 -16.27
CA LYS A 113 1.94 -7.15 -17.45
C LYS A 113 0.44 -7.31 -17.65
N TYR A 114 -0.30 -7.61 -16.58
CA TYR A 114 -1.74 -7.80 -16.63
C TYR A 114 -2.45 -6.50 -17.05
N VAL A 115 -2.09 -5.36 -16.47
CA VAL A 115 -2.64 -4.05 -16.88
C VAL A 115 -2.28 -3.72 -18.34
N GLY A 116 -1.06 -4.06 -18.77
CA GLY A 116 -0.59 -3.87 -20.15
C GLY A 116 -1.36 -4.70 -21.18
N ALA A 117 -1.76 -5.91 -20.83
CA ALA A 117 -2.50 -6.84 -21.69
C ALA A 117 -3.97 -6.43 -21.94
N HIS A 118 -4.48 -5.41 -21.23
CA HIS A 118 -5.88 -4.97 -21.32
C HIS A 118 -6.04 -3.54 -21.87
N PRO A 119 -5.49 -3.21 -23.05
CA PRO A 119 -5.67 -1.89 -23.64
C PRO A 119 -7.15 -1.61 -23.96
N GLY A 120 -7.57 -0.35 -23.88
CA GLY A 120 -8.94 0.07 -24.19
C GLY A 120 -9.99 -0.20 -23.10
N TRP A 121 -9.62 -0.88 -22.01
CA TRP A 121 -10.50 -1.03 -20.86
C TRP A 121 -10.74 0.31 -20.16
N ARG A 122 -11.97 0.51 -19.67
CA ARG A 122 -12.35 1.74 -18.95
C ARG A 122 -11.40 1.99 -17.78
N ASN A 123 -10.88 3.21 -17.69
CA ASN A 123 -9.95 3.67 -16.65
C ASN A 123 -8.61 2.91 -16.59
N VAL A 124 -8.20 2.16 -17.62
CA VAL A 124 -6.92 1.43 -17.61
C VAL A 124 -5.70 2.35 -17.44
N ARG A 125 -5.79 3.62 -17.87
CA ARG A 125 -4.72 4.62 -17.63
C ARG A 125 -4.44 4.80 -16.13
N ARG A 126 -5.48 4.82 -15.30
CA ARG A 126 -5.33 4.89 -13.84
C ARG A 126 -4.72 3.61 -13.28
N ALA A 127 -5.17 2.44 -13.75
CA ALA A 127 -4.58 1.17 -13.35
C ALA A 127 -3.07 1.09 -13.67
N ARG A 128 -2.63 1.69 -14.79
CA ARG A 128 -1.20 1.80 -15.13
C ARG A 128 -0.45 2.66 -14.13
N GLN A 129 -0.97 3.83 -13.79
CA GLN A 129 -0.37 4.70 -12.77
C GLN A 129 -0.28 4.01 -11.42
N VAL A 130 -1.35 3.34 -11.00
CA VAL A 130 -1.38 2.54 -9.77
C VAL A 130 -0.30 1.45 -9.80
N ALA A 131 -0.23 0.65 -10.86
CA ALA A 131 0.74 -0.44 -10.96
C ALA A 131 2.21 0.03 -10.89
N LEU A 132 2.49 1.25 -11.39
CA LEU A 132 3.81 1.86 -11.32
C LEU A 132 4.14 2.43 -9.93
N LEU A 133 3.13 2.94 -9.23
CA LEU A 133 3.30 3.53 -7.89
C LEU A 133 3.18 2.50 -6.75
N ALA A 134 2.69 1.30 -7.03
CA ALA A 134 2.52 0.25 -6.03
C ALA A 134 3.86 -0.19 -5.44
N HIS A 135 3.87 -0.50 -4.14
CA HIS A 135 5.04 -0.92 -3.39
C HIS A 135 4.69 -2.13 -2.49
N PRO A 136 5.40 -3.27 -2.63
CA PRO A 136 5.06 -4.50 -1.91
C PRO A 136 5.35 -4.44 -0.41
N ASP A 137 6.25 -3.57 0.02
CA ASP A 137 6.65 -3.47 1.43
C ASP A 137 5.77 -2.49 2.24
N ALA A 138 4.75 -1.85 1.64
CA ALA A 138 3.82 -1.01 2.40
C ALA A 138 2.80 -1.90 3.15
N GLU A 139 2.70 -1.72 4.47
CA GLU A 139 1.92 -2.61 5.34
C GLU A 139 0.51 -2.05 5.63
N SER A 140 0.31 -0.75 5.44
CA SER A 140 -0.99 -0.12 5.65
C SER A 140 -1.37 0.94 4.59
N PRO A 141 -2.69 1.24 4.45
CA PRO A 141 -3.16 2.33 3.59
C PRO A 141 -2.63 3.71 4.00
N GLY A 142 -2.36 3.91 5.29
CA GLY A 142 -1.85 5.17 5.82
C GLY A 142 -0.40 5.42 5.41
N GLU A 143 0.46 4.40 5.54
CA GLU A 143 1.84 4.42 5.03
C GLU A 143 1.86 4.68 3.52
N THR A 144 0.99 4.01 2.77
CA THR A 144 0.85 4.22 1.33
C THR A 144 0.50 5.66 1.01
N ALA A 145 -0.50 6.23 1.71
CA ALA A 145 -0.91 7.61 1.50
C ALA A 145 0.21 8.60 1.83
N LEU A 146 0.92 8.39 2.93
CA LEU A 146 2.06 9.22 3.34
C LEU A 146 3.19 9.16 2.32
N ARG A 147 3.56 7.97 1.83
CA ARG A 147 4.55 7.80 0.76
C ARG A 147 4.15 8.55 -0.50
N LEU A 148 2.88 8.43 -0.92
CA LEU A 148 2.39 9.08 -2.12
C LEU A 148 2.36 10.60 -2.00
N VAL A 149 2.11 11.18 -0.81
CA VAL A 149 2.24 12.63 -0.60
C VAL A 149 3.65 13.11 -0.97
N LEU A 150 4.69 12.35 -0.60
CA LEU A 150 6.09 12.71 -0.87
C LEU A 150 6.46 12.48 -2.34
N VAL A 151 6.16 11.30 -2.88
CA VAL A 151 6.52 10.92 -4.26
C VAL A 151 5.80 11.79 -5.28
N LEU A 152 4.50 12.07 -5.10
CA LEU A 152 3.74 12.92 -6.01
C LEU A 152 4.13 14.40 -5.92
N ALA A 153 4.78 14.82 -4.82
CA ALA A 153 5.38 16.14 -4.69
C ALA A 153 6.78 16.25 -5.32
N GLY A 154 7.28 15.18 -5.94
CA GLY A 154 8.58 15.13 -6.61
C GLY A 154 9.77 14.99 -5.65
N LEU A 155 9.54 14.57 -4.41
CA LEU A 155 10.62 14.20 -3.50
C LEU A 155 11.18 12.82 -3.90
N PRO A 156 12.47 12.53 -3.61
CA PRO A 156 13.01 11.19 -3.79
C PRO A 156 12.16 10.16 -3.06
N GLU A 157 11.97 8.97 -3.63
CA GLU A 157 11.16 7.95 -2.96
C GLU A 157 11.90 7.40 -1.73
N PRO A 158 11.27 7.42 -0.53
CA PRO A 158 11.87 6.83 0.67
C PRO A 158 11.86 5.30 0.57
N CYS A 159 12.76 4.65 1.31
CA CYS A 159 12.71 3.21 1.51
C CYS A 159 11.51 2.87 2.41
N VAL A 160 10.64 1.96 1.98
CA VAL A 160 9.44 1.58 2.73
C VAL A 160 9.73 0.39 3.64
N ASN A 161 9.35 0.46 4.91
CA ASN A 161 9.53 -0.59 5.91
C ASN A 161 10.94 -1.23 5.88
N ALA A 162 11.98 -0.41 5.68
CA ALA A 162 13.35 -0.89 5.59
C ALA A 162 13.93 -1.09 7.00
N PRO A 163 14.37 -2.31 7.37
CA PRO A 163 14.93 -2.55 8.69
C PRO A 163 16.31 -1.91 8.83
N LEU A 164 16.53 -1.26 9.97
CA LEU A 164 17.80 -0.65 10.34
C LEU A 164 18.53 -1.50 11.36
N PHE A 165 19.84 -1.61 11.16
CA PHE A 165 20.76 -2.35 12.03
C PHE A 165 21.98 -1.49 12.35
N ASP A 166 22.55 -1.67 13.54
CA ASP A 166 23.82 -1.04 13.90
C ASP A 166 25.04 -1.76 13.32
N GLU A 167 26.24 -1.24 13.59
CA GLU A 167 27.50 -1.82 13.10
C GLU A 167 27.74 -3.26 13.55
N ARG A 168 27.09 -3.69 14.64
CA ARG A 168 27.20 -5.02 15.21
C ARG A 168 26.08 -5.95 14.70
N GLY A 169 25.29 -5.49 13.72
CA GLY A 169 24.15 -6.23 13.16
C GLY A 169 22.95 -6.30 14.10
N ARG A 170 22.89 -5.49 15.16
CA ARG A 170 21.74 -5.46 16.07
C ARG A 170 20.61 -4.66 15.44
N TYR A 171 19.40 -5.23 15.43
CA TYR A 171 18.21 -4.55 14.94
C TYR A 171 17.88 -3.32 15.79
N LEU A 172 17.77 -2.18 15.11
CA LEU A 172 17.51 -0.87 15.69
C LEU A 172 16.06 -0.45 15.57
N GLY A 173 15.38 -0.86 14.50
CA GLY A 173 14.00 -0.51 14.22
C GLY A 173 13.71 -0.54 12.73
N ARG A 174 12.48 -0.25 12.36
CA ARG A 174 11.99 -0.25 10.98
C ARG A 174 10.89 0.80 10.89
N PRO A 175 11.23 2.07 10.62
CA PRO A 175 10.21 3.09 10.41
C PRO A 175 9.44 2.78 9.12
N ASP A 176 8.22 3.27 9.03
CA ASP A 176 7.36 3.09 7.86
C ASP A 176 8.03 3.55 6.57
N LEU A 177 8.66 4.72 6.63
CA LEU A 177 9.46 5.30 5.54
C LEU A 177 10.82 5.75 6.07
N LEU A 178 11.86 5.57 5.26
CA LEU A 178 13.24 5.86 5.63
C LEU A 178 13.99 6.54 4.49
N TYR A 179 14.59 7.68 4.79
CA TYR A 179 15.67 8.23 3.95
C TYR A 179 17.02 7.81 4.54
N LEU A 180 17.95 7.46 3.65
CA LEU A 180 19.31 7.01 4.03
C LEU A 180 20.37 8.10 3.84
N ASP A 181 20.02 9.19 3.16
CA ASP A 181 20.92 10.32 2.93
C ASP A 181 20.09 11.61 2.70
N PRO A 182 19.99 12.50 3.71
CA PRO A 182 20.38 12.28 5.11
C PRO A 182 19.50 11.22 5.79
N VAL A 183 19.97 10.63 6.89
CA VAL A 183 19.25 9.55 7.57
C VAL A 183 18.17 10.08 8.50
N PHE A 184 16.91 9.78 8.22
CA PHE A 184 15.76 10.02 9.10
C PHE A 184 14.57 9.13 8.73
N GLY A 185 13.76 8.78 9.73
CA GLY A 185 12.53 8.01 9.56
C GLY A 185 11.29 8.90 9.48
N ILE A 186 10.23 8.34 8.93
CA ILE A 186 8.88 8.93 8.96
C ILE A 186 7.90 7.81 9.32
N GLU A 187 6.98 8.08 10.23
CA GLU A 187 5.93 7.17 10.68
C GLU A 187 4.53 7.78 10.48
N TYR A 188 3.60 6.93 10.09
CA TYR A 188 2.17 7.21 10.08
C TYR A 188 1.54 6.75 11.39
N ASP A 189 1.07 7.71 12.19
CA ASP A 189 0.34 7.42 13.43
C ASP A 189 -1.15 7.23 13.09
N GLY A 190 -1.51 5.99 12.74
CA GLY A 190 -2.90 5.58 12.62
C GLY A 190 -3.56 5.55 13.98
N ALA A 191 -4.74 6.17 14.12
CA ALA A 191 -5.52 6.05 15.36
C ALA A 191 -5.67 4.57 15.74
N TYR A 192 -4.99 4.16 16.81
CA TYR A 192 -4.90 2.78 17.27
C TYR A 192 -6.27 2.13 17.28
N HIS A 193 -6.52 1.20 16.35
CA HIS A 193 -7.56 0.22 16.55
C HIS A 193 -7.08 -0.67 17.71
N ASP A 194 -7.84 -0.68 18.81
CA ASP A 194 -7.58 -1.41 20.06
C ASP A 194 -7.52 -2.94 19.82
N ASP A 195 -6.45 -3.43 19.20
CA ASP A 195 -6.07 -4.84 19.26
C ASP A 195 -4.84 -4.99 20.17
N GLU A 196 -5.08 -5.54 21.36
CA GLU A 196 -4.07 -5.73 22.41
C GLU A 196 -2.90 -6.63 21.96
N ASP A 197 -3.12 -7.53 20.99
CA ASP A 197 -2.09 -8.43 20.46
C ASP A 197 -1.16 -7.74 19.44
N VAL A 198 -1.68 -6.80 18.64
CA VAL A 198 -0.87 -5.96 17.73
C VAL A 198 0.03 -5.03 18.55
N ARG A 199 -0.51 -4.45 19.64
CA ARG A 199 0.25 -3.63 20.60
C ARG A 199 1.48 -4.33 21.15
N ARG A 200 1.43 -5.64 21.43
CA ARG A 200 2.53 -6.32 22.12
C ARG A 200 3.73 -6.60 21.20
N ILE A 201 3.48 -6.83 19.92
CA ILE A 201 4.53 -6.99 18.91
C ILE A 201 5.07 -5.61 18.49
N ASP A 202 4.21 -4.59 18.35
CA ASP A 202 4.63 -3.22 17.98
C ASP A 202 5.38 -2.48 19.08
N VAL A 203 5.02 -2.66 20.36
CA VAL A 203 5.74 -2.04 21.48
C VAL A 203 7.19 -2.55 21.59
N LEU A 204 7.48 -3.79 21.16
CA LEU A 204 8.85 -4.31 21.06
C LEU A 204 9.57 -3.84 19.79
N ARG A 205 8.83 -3.51 18.71
CA ARG A 205 9.37 -2.95 17.45
C ARG A 205 9.81 -1.49 17.60
N GLU A 206 9.08 -0.68 18.37
CA GLU A 206 9.28 0.78 18.44
C GLU A 206 10.28 1.28 19.51
N GLN A 207 10.48 0.56 20.61
CA GLN A 207 11.20 1.12 21.76
C GLN A 207 12.71 1.33 21.51
N ARG A 208 13.34 0.54 20.64
CA ARG A 208 14.80 0.64 20.39
C ARG A 208 15.18 1.71 19.37
N PHE A 209 14.25 2.08 18.48
CA PHE A 209 14.55 3.08 17.45
C PHE A 209 14.80 4.46 18.08
N ARG A 210 14.05 4.78 19.14
CA ARG A 210 14.23 6.01 19.92
C ARG A 210 15.64 6.16 20.51
N ASP A 211 16.26 5.06 20.91
CA ASP A 211 17.61 5.07 21.49
C ASP A 211 18.72 5.31 20.47
N THR A 212 18.38 5.33 19.17
CA THR A 212 19.36 5.55 18.09
C THR A 212 19.73 7.01 17.88
N GLY A 213 18.88 7.95 18.31
CA GLY A 213 19.05 9.37 17.97
C GLY A 213 18.87 9.69 16.48
N ILE A 214 18.32 8.76 15.68
CA ILE A 214 17.90 9.02 14.31
C ILE A 214 16.60 9.85 14.37
N PRO A 215 16.51 11.00 13.67
CA PRO A 215 15.30 11.80 13.64
C PRO A 215 14.11 11.01 13.07
N LEU A 216 12.93 11.22 13.65
CA LEU A 216 11.71 10.52 13.30
C LEU A 216 10.55 11.51 13.20
N LEU A 217 9.99 11.66 12.01
CA LEU A 217 8.85 12.54 11.75
C LEU A 217 7.55 11.73 11.84
N ARG A 218 6.56 12.20 12.60
CA ARG A 218 5.29 11.50 12.79
C ARG A 218 4.13 12.30 12.24
N TYR A 219 3.25 11.64 11.47
CA TYR A 219 2.09 12.28 10.86
C TYR A 219 0.82 11.46 11.07
N THR A 220 -0.27 12.16 11.38
CA THR A 220 -1.58 11.52 11.61
C THR A 220 -2.43 11.50 10.34
N ALA A 221 -3.57 10.81 10.40
CA ALA A 221 -4.62 10.90 9.38
C ALA A 221 -5.08 12.35 9.12
N GLU A 222 -5.15 13.18 10.17
CA GLU A 222 -5.55 14.58 10.03
C GLU A 222 -4.50 15.39 9.24
N ASP A 223 -3.22 15.15 9.50
CA ASP A 223 -2.13 15.82 8.76
C ASP A 223 -2.17 15.43 7.27
N LEU A 224 -2.38 14.14 6.97
CA LEU A 224 -2.54 13.68 5.59
C LEU A 224 -3.76 14.28 4.89
N GLN A 225 -4.84 14.57 5.61
CA GLN A 225 -6.05 15.15 5.02
C GLN A 225 -5.96 16.66 4.84
N ARG A 226 -5.31 17.37 5.76
CA ARG A 226 -5.40 18.84 5.86
C ARG A 226 -4.09 19.57 5.62
N ARG A 227 -2.94 18.90 5.75
CA ARG A 227 -1.62 19.53 5.87
C ARG A 227 -0.54 18.88 4.99
N GLN A 228 -0.91 18.26 3.88
CA GLN A 228 0.04 17.61 2.97
C GLN A 228 1.20 18.53 2.54
N HIS A 229 0.93 19.82 2.31
CA HIS A 229 1.97 20.79 1.96
C HIS A 229 3.03 20.95 3.07
N VAL A 230 2.59 20.98 4.35
CA VAL A 230 3.50 21.06 5.50
C VAL A 230 4.37 19.82 5.59
N ILE A 231 3.79 18.63 5.41
CA ILE A 231 4.54 17.36 5.37
C ILE A 231 5.65 17.44 4.32
N VAL A 232 5.30 17.85 3.11
CA VAL A 232 6.24 17.98 1.98
C VAL A 232 7.35 18.99 2.29
N ASP A 233 7.02 20.15 2.87
CA ASP A 233 8.00 21.20 3.14
C ASP A 233 8.97 20.80 4.26
N VAL A 234 8.49 20.13 5.31
CA VAL A 234 9.34 19.59 6.38
C VAL A 234 10.28 18.52 5.83
N VAL A 235 9.76 17.53 5.09
CA VAL A 235 10.60 16.46 4.52
C VAL A 235 11.59 17.01 3.49
N ARG A 236 11.20 17.99 2.66
CA ARG A 236 12.10 18.65 1.73
C ARG A 236 13.25 19.36 2.44
N SER A 237 12.96 19.99 3.58
CA SER A 237 13.98 20.69 4.37
C SER A 237 14.91 19.70 5.07
N ALA A 238 14.36 18.61 5.64
CA ALA A 238 15.14 17.51 6.19
C ALA A 238 16.10 16.91 5.14
N LEU A 239 15.63 16.69 3.92
CA LEU A 239 16.45 16.21 2.79
C LEU A 239 17.59 17.16 2.40
N ARG A 240 17.47 18.46 2.69
CA ARG A 240 18.55 19.44 2.45
C ARG A 240 19.58 19.48 3.60
N GLY A 241 19.35 18.71 4.66
CA GLY A 241 20.20 18.70 5.85
C GLY A 241 20.01 19.93 6.74
N ASP A 242 18.87 20.61 6.66
CA ASP A 242 18.56 21.72 7.58
C ASP A 242 18.21 21.16 8.98
N PRO A 243 19.06 21.39 10.00
CA PRO A 243 18.87 20.80 11.33
C PRO A 243 17.66 21.37 12.07
N THR A 244 17.24 22.60 11.74
CA THR A 244 16.30 23.36 12.58
C THR A 244 14.91 22.73 12.67
N LEU A 245 14.45 22.06 11.60
CA LEU A 245 13.14 21.38 11.58
C LEU A 245 13.19 19.95 12.14
N LEU A 246 14.37 19.34 12.20
CA LEU A 246 14.58 18.05 12.86
C LEU A 246 14.73 18.24 14.38
N GLU A 247 15.25 19.38 14.83
CA GLU A 247 15.36 19.75 16.24
C GLU A 247 14.02 20.19 16.87
N GLU A 248 13.14 20.88 16.13
CA GLU A 248 11.79 21.19 16.63
C GLU A 248 10.86 19.96 16.66
N ALA A 249 11.11 18.96 15.82
CA ALA A 249 10.39 17.69 15.80
C ALA A 249 10.98 16.62 16.75
N ALA A 250 12.18 16.83 17.32
CA ALA A 250 12.83 15.85 18.18
C ALA A 250 13.71 16.44 19.30
N TRP A 251 13.38 16.03 20.52
CA TRP A 251 14.14 16.04 21.78
C TRP A 251 15.66 15.74 21.63
N PRO A 252 16.54 16.22 22.55
CA PRO A 252 17.98 16.31 22.30
C PRO A 252 18.74 15.00 22.54
N LEU A 253 19.63 14.69 21.58
CA LEU A 253 20.97 14.06 21.68
C LEU A 253 21.22 13.09 20.51
N ALA A 254 21.44 13.63 19.32
CA ALA A 254 22.03 12.87 18.21
C ALA A 254 23.51 12.58 18.52
N ARG A 255 23.79 11.41 19.12
CA ARG A 255 25.13 10.79 18.97
C ARG A 255 25.20 10.22 17.56
N ARG A 256 26.28 10.51 16.83
CA ARG A 256 26.56 9.91 15.52
C ARG A 256 26.43 8.38 15.61
N VAL A 257 25.36 7.83 15.07
CA VAL A 257 25.26 6.40 14.80
C VAL A 257 25.93 6.17 13.46
N CYS A 258 27.07 5.49 13.49
CA CYS A 258 27.69 5.00 12.27
C CYS A 258 26.90 3.78 11.79
N PHE A 259 26.50 3.77 10.52
CA PHE A 259 25.81 2.66 9.91
C PHE A 259 26.83 1.64 9.40
N ALA A 260 26.60 0.35 9.66
CA ALA A 260 27.35 -0.67 8.95
C ALA A 260 27.07 -0.58 7.45
N ARG A 261 28.08 -0.84 6.62
CA ARG A 261 27.90 -0.99 5.16
C ARG A 261 26.79 -2.00 4.84
N SER A 262 26.66 -3.08 5.61
CA SER A 262 25.58 -4.06 5.46
C SER A 262 24.17 -3.49 5.64
N THR A 263 23.98 -2.44 6.45
CA THR A 263 22.68 -1.76 6.62
C THR A 263 22.33 -0.94 5.39
N LEU A 264 23.31 -0.18 4.88
CA LEU A 264 23.16 0.54 3.62
C LEU A 264 22.97 -0.42 2.46
N ASP A 265 23.67 -1.56 2.45
CA ASP A 265 23.58 -2.57 1.39
C ASP A 265 22.27 -3.35 1.45
N ALA A 266 21.75 -3.69 2.64
CA ALA A 266 20.43 -4.33 2.77
C ALA A 266 19.28 -3.37 2.40
N ALA A 267 19.34 -2.12 2.87
CA ALA A 267 18.35 -1.11 2.50
C ALA A 267 18.46 -0.73 1.01
N ARG A 268 19.68 -0.65 0.46
CA ARG A 268 19.92 -0.49 -0.98
C ARG A 268 19.53 -1.72 -1.78
N GLU A 269 19.66 -2.94 -1.26
CA GLU A 269 19.20 -4.15 -1.94
C GLU A 269 17.67 -4.19 -1.99
N THR A 270 17.00 -3.85 -0.89
CA THR A 270 15.53 -3.69 -0.89
C THR A 270 15.14 -2.60 -1.88
N ALA A 271 15.79 -1.42 -1.85
CA ALA A 271 15.56 -0.34 -2.80
C ALA A 271 15.94 -0.72 -4.26
N ALA A 272 16.99 -1.52 -4.50
CA ALA A 272 17.49 -1.90 -5.81
C ALA A 272 16.70 -3.06 -6.44
N ARG A 273 16.15 -3.98 -5.64
CA ARG A 273 15.16 -4.97 -6.10
C ARG A 273 13.93 -4.27 -6.69
N HIS A 274 13.64 -3.05 -6.25
CA HIS A 274 12.58 -2.19 -6.78
C HIS A 274 13.06 -1.25 -7.90
N GLN A 275 14.18 -0.53 -7.75
CA GLN A 275 14.72 0.40 -8.78
C GLN A 275 15.21 -0.32 -10.06
N GLY A 276 15.73 -1.55 -9.95
CA GLY A 276 16.13 -2.38 -11.10
C GLY A 276 14.96 -2.88 -11.95
N ARG A 277 13.71 -2.60 -11.57
CA ARG A 277 12.49 -2.93 -12.32
C ARG A 277 11.77 -1.72 -12.92
N GLY A 278 12.32 -0.51 -12.76
CA GLY A 278 11.67 0.75 -13.12
C GLY A 278 12.53 1.78 -13.85
N GLN A 279 13.74 1.45 -14.34
CA GLN A 279 14.54 2.35 -15.18
C GLN A 279 13.98 2.47 -16.61
N GLY A 280 12.78 3.01 -16.70
CA GLY A 280 12.47 4.04 -17.68
C GLY A 280 12.10 5.26 -16.85
N ALA A 281 12.92 6.31 -16.87
CA ALA A 281 12.58 7.59 -16.25
C ALA A 281 11.20 8.02 -16.77
N VAL A 282 10.15 7.80 -15.96
CA VAL A 282 8.83 8.34 -16.25
C VAL A 282 8.90 9.77 -15.77
N ASP A 283 9.09 10.66 -16.73
CA ASP A 283 8.97 12.09 -16.53
C ASP A 283 7.61 12.38 -15.89
N VAL A 284 7.63 12.76 -14.61
CA VAL A 284 6.44 13.07 -13.80
C VAL A 284 5.68 14.26 -14.41
N ALA A 285 6.28 15.01 -15.35
CA ALA A 285 5.61 16.04 -16.14
C ALA A 285 4.54 15.48 -17.11
N SER A 286 4.59 14.20 -17.48
CA SER A 286 3.63 13.58 -18.42
C SER A 286 2.32 13.12 -17.73
N VAL A 287 2.21 13.23 -16.40
CA VAL A 287 1.04 12.79 -15.62
C VAL A 287 -0.08 13.85 -15.56
N ARG A 288 0.10 15.02 -16.18
CA ARG A 288 -0.85 16.16 -16.11
C ARG A 288 -1.78 16.36 -17.33
N SER A 289 -1.97 15.36 -18.19
CA SER A 289 -2.88 15.46 -19.35
C SER A 289 -3.81 14.27 -19.56
#